data_AF-A0AAD4LQ38-F1
#
_entry.id   AF-A0AAD4LQ38-F1
#
_cell.length_a   1.000
_cell.length_b   1.000
_cell.length_c   1.000
_cell.angle_alpha   90.00
_cell.angle_beta   90.00
_cell.angle_gamma   90.00
#
_symmetry.space_group_name_H-M   'P 1'
#
loop_
_entity.id
_entity.type
_entity.pdbx_description
1 polymer ?
#
loop_
_entity_poly.entity_id
_entity_poly.type
_entity_poly.pdbx_seq_one_letter_code
_entity_poly.pdbx_strand_id
1 'polypeptide(L)'
;MAIPGLYVALALLPVLLGLLRPLHSSNVFPFGPASDSSSPRLLLLTAHPDDETFFFGPTLTSLIPSSGVSLSPSPTHSNSVPFAFPHVYSLCFSVGNADGLGYERRRELQDSLDVLGVAEDKRWVLDKNEFQDNITAMWNASLIAATVYDFISDHDISIILTFDSYGVSGHPNHYSLYHGVSQLLAMPPASFKYPLAAYSLTSKSVVTKYIGIMAPILAKLKMTFSSVLQLTGRGTETGSPDLPVQPIFVAGIGGYYRAVLATLQHRSQRAWFRWLYMVFSQYLWVNEWERIHATVDVKTL
;
A
#
# COMPACT_ATOMS: atom_id res chain seq x y z
N MET A 1 37.00 15.45 -30.84
CA MET A 1 36.38 14.13 -30.98
C MET A 1 35.52 13.88 -29.75
N ALA A 2 34.20 13.81 -29.90
CA ALA A 2 33.33 13.44 -28.79
C ALA A 2 33.59 11.97 -28.42
N ILE A 3 33.85 11.71 -27.14
CA ILE A 3 34.20 10.39 -26.62
C ILE A 3 33.00 9.46 -26.84
N PRO A 4 33.15 8.27 -27.47
CA PRO A 4 32.04 7.33 -27.70
C PRO A 4 31.20 7.03 -26.45
N GLY A 5 31.82 7.05 -25.27
CA GLY A 5 31.14 6.91 -23.98
C GLY A 5 30.15 8.02 -23.64
N LEU A 6 30.34 9.26 -24.12
CA LEU A 6 29.42 10.37 -23.88
C LEU A 6 28.08 10.16 -24.60
N TYR A 7 28.09 9.64 -25.83
CA TYR A 7 26.85 9.36 -26.57
C TYR A 7 26.05 8.21 -25.95
N VAL A 8 26.75 7.17 -25.48
CA VAL A 8 26.11 6.07 -24.73
C VAL A 8 25.52 6.58 -23.42
N ALA A 9 26.25 7.41 -22.66
CA ALA A 9 25.75 8.01 -21.43
C ALA A 9 24.51 8.89 -21.66
N LEU A 10 24.52 9.74 -22.70
CA LEU A 10 23.39 10.58 -23.06
C LEU A 10 22.17 9.77 -23.55
N ALA A 11 22.39 8.64 -24.23
CA ALA A 11 21.32 7.74 -24.67
C ALA A 11 20.70 6.94 -23.51
N LEU A 12 21.49 6.59 -22.48
CA LEU A 12 21.02 5.87 -21.29
C LEU A 12 20.40 6.80 -20.23
N LEU A 13 20.75 8.09 -20.24
CA LEU A 13 20.28 9.06 -19.25
C LEU A 13 18.73 9.15 -19.16
N PRO A 14 17.95 9.22 -20.26
CA PRO A 14 16.48 9.24 -20.18
C PRO A 14 15.91 7.95 -19.57
N VAL A 15 16.51 6.80 -19.88
CA VAL A 15 16.13 5.50 -19.31
C VAL A 15 16.40 5.50 -17.81
N LEU A 16 17.60 5.93 -17.40
CA LEU A 16 17.98 6.04 -15.99
C LEU A 16 17.08 7.02 -15.24
N LEU A 17 16.77 8.19 -15.82
CA LEU A 17 15.85 9.18 -15.23
C LEU A 17 14.41 8.64 -15.14
N GLY A 18 13.96 7.85 -16.13
CA GLY A 18 12.68 7.14 -16.07
C GLY A 18 12.64 6.10 -14.94
N LEU A 19 13.76 5.42 -14.68
CA LEU A 19 13.90 4.51 -13.54
C LEU A 19 13.86 5.21 -12.17
N LEU A 20 13.96 6.54 -12.11
CA LEU A 20 13.85 7.31 -10.86
C LEU A 20 12.46 7.93 -10.62
N ARG A 21 11.57 7.92 -11.62
CA ARG A 21 10.20 8.45 -11.52
C ARG A 21 9.24 7.46 -10.86
N PRO A 22 8.18 7.88 -10.17
CA PRO A 22 7.17 6.93 -9.71
C PRO A 22 6.52 6.20 -10.90
N LEU A 23 6.15 4.95 -10.71
CA LEU A 23 5.39 4.14 -11.67
C LEU A 23 4.33 3.36 -10.92
N HIS A 24 3.13 3.28 -11.47
CA HIS A 24 2.09 2.39 -10.98
C HIS A 24 1.50 1.57 -12.13
N SER A 25 0.91 0.42 -11.82
CA SER A 25 0.14 -0.34 -12.82
C SER A 25 -1.07 0.47 -13.30
N SER A 26 -1.48 0.27 -14.55
CA SER A 26 -2.72 0.85 -15.07
C SER A 26 -3.93 0.29 -14.30
N ASN A 27 -4.96 1.12 -14.04
CA ASN A 27 -6.16 0.75 -13.28
C ASN A 27 -5.87 0.28 -11.84
N VAL A 28 -5.14 1.10 -11.09
CA VAL A 28 -4.56 0.83 -9.78
C VAL A 28 -5.51 0.12 -8.79
N PHE A 29 -6.81 0.43 -8.80
CA PHE A 29 -7.82 -0.41 -8.15
C PHE A 29 -9.08 -0.42 -9.03
N PRO A 30 -9.39 -1.51 -9.75
CA PRO A 30 -10.38 -1.51 -10.83
C PRO A 30 -11.85 -1.41 -10.37
N PHE A 31 -12.13 -0.97 -9.15
CA PHE A 31 -13.47 -0.93 -8.57
C PHE A 31 -13.70 0.40 -7.82
N GLY A 32 -13.95 1.44 -8.59
CA GLY A 32 -14.76 2.60 -8.19
C GLY A 32 -15.87 2.74 -9.24
N PRO A 33 -17.05 3.28 -8.92
CA PRO A 33 -18.14 3.35 -9.89
C PRO A 33 -17.66 4.09 -11.14
N ALA A 34 -17.58 3.39 -12.27
CA ALA A 34 -17.43 4.02 -13.58
C ALA A 34 -18.60 4.95 -13.92
N SER A 35 -19.66 4.94 -13.10
CA SER A 35 -20.92 5.67 -13.30
C SER A 35 -21.14 6.85 -12.35
N ASP A 36 -20.37 7.01 -11.27
CA ASP A 36 -20.45 8.17 -10.37
C ASP A 36 -19.14 8.96 -10.46
N SER A 37 -19.23 10.26 -10.72
CA SER A 37 -18.09 11.18 -10.84
C SER A 37 -17.29 11.39 -9.53
N SER A 38 -17.53 10.59 -8.50
CA SER A 38 -16.90 10.70 -7.18
C SER A 38 -15.58 9.95 -7.10
N SER A 39 -14.55 10.59 -6.56
CA SER A 39 -13.26 9.94 -6.26
C SER A 39 -13.44 8.72 -5.33
N PRO A 40 -12.75 7.60 -5.59
CA PRO A 40 -12.81 6.44 -4.72
C PRO A 40 -12.31 6.77 -3.30
N ARG A 41 -12.90 6.13 -2.29
CA ARG A 41 -12.55 6.32 -0.87
C ARG A 41 -11.86 5.06 -0.37
N LEU A 42 -10.58 5.20 -0.05
CA LEU A 42 -9.69 4.11 0.28
C LEU A 42 -9.31 4.17 1.76
N LEU A 43 -9.36 3.04 2.45
CA LEU A 43 -8.92 2.89 3.82
C LEU A 43 -7.59 2.14 3.87
N LEU A 44 -6.55 2.77 4.41
CA LEU A 44 -5.36 2.08 4.89
C LEU A 44 -5.60 1.60 6.32
N LEU A 45 -5.59 0.29 6.50
CA LEU A 45 -5.83 -0.39 7.76
C LEU A 45 -4.51 -0.96 8.32
N THR A 46 -3.99 -0.34 9.38
CA THR A 46 -2.73 -0.73 10.04
C THR A 46 -2.95 -1.21 11.47
N ALA A 47 -1.99 -1.95 12.01
CA ALA A 47 -2.08 -2.48 13.37
C ALA A 47 -1.49 -1.48 14.36
N HIS A 48 -0.35 -0.88 14.02
CA HIS A 48 0.44 -0.06 14.95
C HIS A 48 0.90 1.25 14.30
N PRO A 49 1.23 2.27 15.13
CA PRO A 49 2.00 3.42 14.68
C PRO A 49 3.35 2.98 14.12
N ASP A 50 3.73 3.47 12.94
CA ASP A 50 4.94 3.17 12.14
C ASP A 50 4.71 2.31 10.89
N ASP A 51 3.68 1.46 10.93
CA ASP A 51 3.29 0.57 9.84
C ASP A 51 3.09 1.32 8.53
N GLU A 52 2.45 2.49 8.60
CA GLU A 52 2.09 3.32 7.45
C GLU A 52 3.30 3.77 6.64
N THR A 53 4.47 3.89 7.29
CA THR A 53 5.72 4.31 6.63
C THR A 53 6.60 3.15 6.23
N PHE A 54 6.73 2.13 7.08
CA PHE A 54 7.60 1.00 6.82
C PHE A 54 7.08 0.09 5.71
N PHE A 55 5.76 0.00 5.56
CA PHE A 55 5.14 -0.94 4.64
C PHE A 55 4.41 -0.27 3.47
N PHE A 56 3.79 0.89 3.69
CA PHE A 56 2.81 1.46 2.75
C PHE A 56 3.22 2.78 2.09
N GLY A 57 4.46 3.26 2.34
CA GLY A 57 4.98 4.52 1.81
C GLY A 57 4.84 4.69 0.28
N PRO A 58 5.26 3.72 -0.55
CA PRO A 58 5.08 3.79 -2.01
C PRO A 58 3.63 3.96 -2.45
N THR A 59 2.71 3.25 -1.81
CA THR A 59 1.28 3.34 -2.09
C THR A 59 0.75 4.72 -1.70
N LEU A 60 0.98 5.16 -0.47
CA LEU A 60 0.48 6.45 0.03
C LEU A 60 1.03 7.63 -0.76
N THR A 61 2.33 7.65 -1.05
CA THR A 61 2.96 8.76 -1.79
C THR A 61 2.54 8.81 -3.25
N SER A 62 2.08 7.70 -3.82
CA SER A 62 1.51 7.64 -5.18
C SER A 62 0.03 8.06 -5.21
N LEU A 63 -0.75 7.66 -4.21
CA LEU A 63 -2.18 7.98 -4.10
C LEU A 63 -2.44 9.40 -3.60
N ILE A 64 -1.49 9.97 -2.86
CA ILE A 64 -1.54 11.32 -2.29
C ILE A 64 -0.34 12.10 -2.83
N PRO A 65 -0.39 12.64 -4.06
CA PRO A 65 0.72 13.39 -4.61
C PRO A 65 0.97 14.65 -3.78
N SER A 66 2.24 14.99 -3.58
CA SER A 66 2.59 16.32 -3.07
C SER A 66 2.11 17.37 -4.07
N SER A 67 1.48 18.44 -3.59
CA SER A 67 1.04 19.57 -4.41
C SER A 67 2.23 20.08 -5.26
N GLY A 68 2.29 19.68 -6.54
CA GLY A 68 3.40 19.99 -7.45
C GLY A 68 3.94 18.81 -8.28
N VAL A 69 3.67 17.55 -7.91
CA VAL A 69 4.03 16.37 -8.73
C VAL A 69 2.77 15.84 -9.40
N SER A 70 2.39 16.44 -10.53
CA SER A 70 1.35 15.87 -11.39
C SER A 70 1.84 14.50 -11.86
N LEU A 71 1.05 13.45 -11.63
CA LEU A 71 1.26 12.16 -12.26
C LEU A 71 1.24 12.42 -13.77
N SER A 72 2.39 12.40 -14.42
CA SER A 72 2.41 12.36 -15.88
C SER A 72 1.68 11.08 -16.26
N PRO A 73 0.56 11.15 -17.00
CA PRO A 73 -0.05 9.96 -17.55
C PRO A 73 1.04 9.21 -18.32
N SER A 74 1.13 7.90 -18.11
CA SER A 74 1.95 7.05 -18.98
C SER A 74 1.49 7.31 -20.43
N PRO A 75 2.39 7.55 -21.40
CA PRO A 75 2.02 7.85 -22.77
C PRO A 75 1.62 6.55 -23.47
N THR A 76 0.43 6.03 -23.17
CA THR A 76 -0.17 4.92 -23.91
C THR A 76 -1.64 5.24 -24.19
N HIS A 77 -1.91 5.37 -25.48
CA HIS A 77 -3.17 5.60 -26.18
C HIS A 77 -4.52 5.37 -25.44
N SER A 78 -5.44 6.31 -25.75
CA SER A 78 -6.90 6.14 -25.88
C SER A 78 -7.77 6.32 -24.63
N ASN A 79 -8.50 7.45 -24.61
CA ASN A 79 -9.82 7.65 -23.99
C ASN A 79 -9.99 7.36 -22.48
N SER A 80 -8.93 7.42 -21.68
CA SER A 80 -9.08 7.33 -20.22
C SER A 80 -9.58 8.64 -19.63
N VAL A 81 -10.73 8.57 -18.97
CA VAL A 81 -11.31 9.63 -18.12
C VAL A 81 -10.22 10.13 -17.14
N PRO A 82 -10.08 11.45 -16.88
CA PRO A 82 -9.09 11.96 -15.95
C PRO A 82 -9.20 11.22 -14.60
N PHE A 83 -8.10 10.59 -14.18
CA PHE A 83 -8.03 9.85 -12.93
C PHE A 83 -8.26 10.81 -11.76
N ALA A 84 -9.44 10.76 -11.15
CA ALA A 84 -9.71 11.51 -9.93
C ALA A 84 -8.92 10.84 -8.78
N PHE A 85 -8.05 11.60 -8.13
CA PHE A 85 -7.27 11.08 -7.00
C PHE A 85 -8.21 10.57 -5.89
N PRO A 86 -7.95 9.37 -5.32
CA PRO A 86 -8.77 8.85 -4.24
C PRO A 86 -8.64 9.69 -2.98
N HIS A 87 -9.68 9.63 -2.14
CA HIS A 87 -9.57 10.07 -0.76
C HIS A 87 -9.01 8.92 0.08
N VAL A 88 -7.85 9.11 0.67
CA VAL A 88 -7.21 8.13 1.56
C VAL A 88 -7.58 8.42 3.01
N TYR A 89 -8.05 7.38 3.69
CA TYR A 89 -8.37 7.31 5.12
C TYR A 89 -7.36 6.38 5.79
N SER A 90 -7.04 6.63 7.06
CA SER A 90 -6.16 5.77 7.86
C SER A 90 -6.87 5.36 9.15
N LEU A 91 -6.92 4.05 9.41
CA LEU A 91 -7.39 3.50 10.68
C LEU A 91 -6.30 2.58 11.25
N CYS A 92 -5.70 3.01 12.35
CA CYS A 92 -4.72 2.23 13.10
C CYS A 92 -5.40 1.56 14.31
N PHE A 93 -5.27 0.24 14.45
CA PHE A 93 -6.03 -0.54 15.42
C PHE A 93 -5.53 -0.47 16.86
N SER A 94 -4.29 -0.02 17.07
CA SER A 94 -3.68 0.11 18.38
C SER A 94 -2.85 1.38 18.47
N VAL A 95 -2.70 1.92 19.67
CA VAL A 95 -1.70 2.97 19.95
C VAL A 95 -0.27 2.42 20.06
N GLY A 96 -0.07 1.11 19.92
CA GLY A 96 1.26 0.51 20.04
C GLY A 96 1.82 0.59 21.47
N ASN A 97 0.98 0.39 22.48
CA ASN A 97 1.33 0.67 23.88
C ASN A 97 2.06 -0.49 24.60
N ALA A 98 2.60 -1.49 23.89
CA ALA A 98 3.27 -2.63 24.52
C ALA A 98 4.45 -2.20 25.43
N ASP A 99 5.13 -1.11 25.07
CA ASP A 99 6.24 -0.53 25.82
C ASP A 99 5.81 0.61 26.78
N GLY A 100 4.50 0.86 26.94
CA GLY A 100 3.98 1.99 27.73
C GLY A 100 4.10 3.36 27.05
N LEU A 101 4.34 3.41 25.73
CA LEU A 101 4.62 4.62 24.93
C LEU A 101 3.45 5.01 24.01
N GLY A 102 2.24 4.54 24.27
CA GLY A 102 1.08 4.74 23.38
C GLY A 102 0.68 6.21 23.21
N TYR A 103 0.90 7.03 24.24
CA TYR A 103 0.62 8.48 24.17
C TYR A 103 1.57 9.19 23.19
N GLU A 104 2.87 8.87 23.25
CA GLU A 104 3.87 9.36 22.31
C GLU A 104 3.59 8.85 20.91
N ARG A 105 3.44 7.53 20.74
CA ARG A 105 3.25 6.88 19.43
C ARG A 105 1.98 7.34 18.71
N ARG A 106 0.91 7.68 19.44
CA ARG A 106 -0.29 8.33 18.89
C ARG A 106 0.05 9.66 18.19
N ARG A 107 0.90 10.50 18.80
CA ARG A 107 1.32 11.79 18.22
C ARG A 107 2.28 11.57 17.06
N GLU A 108 3.23 10.65 17.21
CA GLU A 108 4.17 10.31 16.14
C GLU A 108 3.47 9.80 14.87
N LEU A 109 2.40 9.01 15.02
CA LEU A 109 1.53 8.62 13.90
C LEU A 109 0.87 9.83 13.22
N GLN A 110 0.37 10.79 13.99
CA GLN A 110 -0.24 12.01 13.43
C GLN A 110 0.79 12.82 12.63
N ASP A 111 1.96 13.08 13.21
CA ASP A 111 3.06 13.80 12.56
C ASP A 111 3.53 13.08 11.28
N SER A 112 3.61 11.74 11.32
CA SER A 112 3.95 10.91 10.16
C SER A 112 2.90 11.02 9.05
N LEU A 113 1.61 10.95 9.41
CA LEU A 113 0.49 11.08 8.48
C LEU A 113 0.41 12.48 7.87
N ASP A 114 0.80 13.54 8.60
CA ASP A 114 0.96 14.89 8.05
C ASP A 114 2.03 14.93 6.94
N VAL A 115 3.19 14.31 7.16
CA VAL A 115 4.24 14.19 6.12
C VAL A 115 3.74 13.37 4.92
N LEU A 116 2.96 12.32 5.18
CA LEU A 116 2.31 11.50 4.16
C LEU A 116 1.05 12.16 3.57
N GLY A 117 0.67 13.36 3.98
CA GLY A 117 -0.43 14.13 3.41
C GLY A 117 -1.84 13.54 3.65
N VAL A 118 -2.00 12.65 4.63
CA VAL A 118 -3.32 12.16 5.05
C VAL A 118 -3.95 13.22 5.95
N ALA A 119 -5.09 13.76 5.50
CA ALA A 119 -5.78 14.85 6.19
C ALA A 119 -6.18 14.48 7.62
N GLU A 120 -6.23 15.48 8.50
CA GLU A 120 -6.51 15.30 9.93
C GLU A 120 -7.91 14.72 10.19
N ASP A 121 -8.90 15.08 9.37
CA ASP A 121 -10.27 14.55 9.40
C ASP A 121 -10.39 13.15 8.78
N LYS A 122 -9.28 12.55 8.36
CA LYS A 122 -9.21 11.24 7.69
C LYS A 122 -8.25 10.26 8.37
N ARG A 123 -7.91 10.48 9.64
CA ARG A 123 -7.01 9.60 10.40
C ARG A 123 -7.54 9.28 11.79
N TRP A 124 -7.53 8.00 12.14
CA TRP A 124 -7.97 7.49 13.43
C TRP A 124 -6.97 6.47 13.98
N VAL A 125 -6.85 6.46 15.31
CA VAL A 125 -6.11 5.42 16.03
C VAL A 125 -6.89 4.99 17.26
N LEU A 126 -7.17 3.69 17.31
CA LEU A 126 -7.94 3.05 18.37
C LEU A 126 -7.06 2.78 19.59
N ASP A 127 -7.71 2.82 20.75
CA ASP A 127 -7.11 2.43 22.03
C ASP A 127 -8.16 1.66 22.82
N LYS A 128 -8.40 0.43 22.37
CA LYS A 128 -9.39 -0.49 22.90
C LYS A 128 -8.66 -1.66 23.58
N ASN A 129 -9.24 -2.20 24.66
CA ASN A 129 -8.63 -3.29 25.41
C ASN A 129 -8.46 -4.56 24.54
N GLU A 130 -9.35 -4.74 23.57
CA GLU A 130 -9.39 -5.87 22.65
C GLU A 130 -8.27 -5.82 21.59
N PHE A 131 -7.67 -4.65 21.36
CA PHE A 131 -6.68 -4.41 20.30
C PHE A 131 -5.36 -3.85 20.86
N GLN A 132 -4.96 -4.31 22.05
CA GLN A 132 -3.66 -3.96 22.61
C GLN A 132 -2.52 -4.61 21.83
N ASP A 133 -1.44 -3.88 21.65
CA ASP A 133 -0.24 -4.35 20.97
C ASP A 133 0.35 -5.59 21.67
N ASN A 134 0.55 -6.67 20.92
CA ASN A 134 1.01 -7.94 21.44
C ASN A 134 1.71 -8.77 20.35
N ILE A 135 3.00 -9.02 20.54
CA ILE A 135 3.83 -9.81 19.61
C ILE A 135 3.56 -11.33 19.68
N THR A 136 2.76 -11.79 20.64
CA THR A 136 2.49 -13.23 20.89
C THR A 136 1.02 -13.61 20.77
N ALA A 137 0.10 -12.65 20.64
CA ALA A 137 -1.34 -12.91 20.63
C ALA A 137 -2.00 -12.32 19.38
N MET A 138 -2.93 -13.07 18.80
CA MET A 138 -3.79 -12.57 17.74
C MET A 138 -5.00 -11.85 18.34
N TRP A 139 -5.42 -10.75 17.70
CA TRP A 139 -6.72 -10.14 17.93
C TRP A 139 -7.85 -10.97 17.29
N ASN A 140 -9.05 -10.84 17.86
CA ASN A 140 -10.24 -11.54 17.37
C ASN A 140 -10.71 -10.97 16.02
N ALA A 141 -10.73 -11.81 14.99
CA ALA A 141 -11.11 -11.43 13.63
C ALA A 141 -12.55 -10.90 13.52
N SER A 142 -13.49 -11.44 14.31
CA SER A 142 -14.90 -11.00 14.27
C SER A 142 -15.09 -9.61 14.89
N LEU A 143 -14.35 -9.30 15.96
CA LEU A 143 -14.33 -7.94 16.52
C LEU A 143 -13.69 -6.93 15.57
N ILE A 144 -12.64 -7.34 14.84
CA ILE A 144 -12.07 -6.51 13.77
C ILE A 144 -13.09 -6.29 12.67
N ALA A 145 -13.73 -7.35 12.17
CA ALA A 145 -14.74 -7.26 11.11
C ALA A 145 -15.86 -6.29 11.49
N ALA A 146 -16.39 -6.38 12.73
CA ALA A 146 -17.40 -5.47 13.24
C ALA A 146 -16.88 -4.02 13.38
N THR A 147 -15.67 -3.83 13.91
CA THR A 147 -15.08 -2.48 14.06
C THR A 147 -14.82 -1.82 12.70
N VAL A 148 -14.31 -2.59 11.73
CA VAL A 148 -14.08 -2.10 10.37
C VAL A 148 -15.42 -1.82 9.69
N TYR A 149 -16.43 -2.69 9.84
CA TYR A 149 -17.78 -2.50 9.32
C TYR A 149 -18.34 -1.12 9.65
N ASP A 150 -18.30 -0.74 10.94
CA ASP A 150 -18.84 0.55 11.39
C ASP A 150 -18.11 1.69 10.68
N PHE A 151 -16.78 1.64 10.68
CA PHE A 151 -15.94 2.65 10.04
C PHE A 151 -16.19 2.78 8.54
N ILE A 152 -16.26 1.66 7.81
CA ILE A 152 -16.45 1.71 6.36
C ILE A 152 -17.84 2.22 5.98
N SER A 153 -18.85 1.97 6.83
CA SER A 153 -20.21 2.47 6.66
C SER A 153 -20.29 3.99 6.89
N ASP A 154 -19.66 4.48 7.96
CA ASP A 154 -19.66 5.90 8.34
C ASP A 154 -18.89 6.81 7.36
N HIS A 155 -17.95 6.22 6.60
CA HIS A 155 -17.05 6.96 5.73
C HIS A 155 -17.16 6.60 4.24
N ASP A 156 -18.17 5.81 3.85
CA ASP A 156 -18.40 5.32 2.48
C ASP A 156 -17.14 4.72 1.83
N ILE A 157 -16.38 3.92 2.59
CA ILE A 157 -15.12 3.32 2.10
C ILE A 157 -15.45 2.21 1.10
N SER A 158 -14.85 2.26 -0.09
CA SER A 158 -15.04 1.22 -1.12
C SER A 158 -13.87 0.25 -1.24
N ILE A 159 -12.68 0.65 -0.79
CA ILE A 159 -11.45 -0.14 -0.91
C ILE A 159 -10.70 -0.16 0.43
N ILE A 160 -10.35 -1.35 0.91
CA ILE A 160 -9.50 -1.54 2.10
C ILE A 160 -8.10 -2.02 1.64
N LEU A 161 -7.06 -1.42 2.18
CA LEU A 161 -5.67 -1.84 2.03
C LEU A 161 -5.13 -2.29 3.39
N THR A 162 -4.58 -3.50 3.47
CA THR A 162 -4.00 -4.00 4.72
C THR A 162 -2.88 -5.03 4.49
N PHE A 163 -2.47 -5.73 5.54
CA PHE A 163 -1.47 -6.79 5.48
C PHE A 163 -2.04 -8.08 4.87
N ASP A 164 -1.16 -8.98 4.45
CA ASP A 164 -1.54 -10.32 4.01
C ASP A 164 -1.65 -11.31 5.19
N SER A 165 -2.01 -12.55 4.88
CA SER A 165 -2.10 -13.66 5.84
C SER A 165 -0.76 -14.01 6.50
N TYR A 166 0.36 -13.50 5.98
CA TYR A 166 1.70 -13.63 6.55
C TYR A 166 2.13 -12.39 7.37
N GLY A 167 1.28 -11.37 7.47
CA GLY A 167 1.52 -10.19 8.29
C GLY A 167 2.77 -9.39 7.88
N VAL A 168 3.29 -9.61 6.66
CA VAL A 168 4.53 -9.05 6.09
C VAL A 168 5.83 -9.42 6.84
N SER A 169 5.90 -9.17 8.14
CA SER A 169 6.99 -9.51 9.05
C SER A 169 6.65 -10.64 10.02
N GLY A 170 5.44 -11.18 9.95
CA GLY A 170 4.97 -12.27 10.80
C GLY A 170 4.38 -11.84 12.15
N HIS A 171 3.99 -10.57 12.29
CA HIS A 171 3.40 -10.05 13.52
C HIS A 171 1.94 -10.53 13.69
N PRO A 172 1.56 -11.11 14.86
CA PRO A 172 0.19 -11.60 15.12
C PRO A 172 -0.94 -10.63 14.81
N ASN A 173 -0.81 -9.39 15.29
CA ASN A 173 -1.79 -8.33 15.01
C ASN A 173 -1.98 -8.03 13.52
N HIS A 174 -0.94 -8.17 12.69
CA HIS A 174 -1.06 -7.97 11.24
C HIS A 174 -1.87 -9.10 10.59
N TYR A 175 -1.63 -10.36 11.00
CA TYR A 175 -2.46 -11.50 10.55
C TYR A 175 -3.94 -11.26 10.91
N SER A 176 -4.20 -10.78 12.13
CA SER A 176 -5.56 -10.54 12.60
C SER A 176 -6.31 -9.53 11.73
N LEU A 177 -5.64 -8.49 11.22
CA LEU A 177 -6.26 -7.55 10.26
C LEU A 177 -6.66 -8.24 8.96
N TYR A 178 -5.78 -9.07 8.38
CA TYR A 178 -6.10 -9.86 7.19
C TYR A 178 -7.35 -10.74 7.42
N HIS A 179 -7.38 -11.49 8.52
CA HIS A 179 -8.49 -12.39 8.83
C HIS A 179 -9.80 -11.64 9.12
N GLY A 180 -9.74 -10.52 9.85
CA GLY A 180 -10.91 -9.69 10.10
C GLY A 180 -11.50 -9.08 8.82
N VAL A 181 -10.64 -8.59 7.92
CA VAL A 181 -11.07 -8.08 6.60
C VAL A 181 -11.63 -9.20 5.72
N SER A 182 -11.00 -10.38 5.72
CA SER A 182 -11.51 -11.53 4.98
C SER A 182 -12.89 -11.98 5.47
N GLN A 183 -13.10 -11.99 6.79
CA GLN A 183 -14.40 -12.31 7.40
C GLN A 183 -15.46 -11.25 7.05
N LEU A 184 -15.10 -9.97 7.06
CA LEU A 184 -15.98 -8.88 6.64
C LEU A 184 -16.41 -9.03 5.17
N LEU A 185 -15.50 -9.44 4.28
CA LEU A 185 -15.80 -9.70 2.87
C LEU A 185 -16.72 -10.90 2.66
N ALA A 186 -16.69 -11.90 3.55
CA ALA A 186 -17.56 -13.08 3.47
C ALA A 186 -19.02 -12.78 3.86
N MET A 187 -19.24 -11.73 4.64
CA MET A 187 -20.55 -11.26 5.07
C MET A 187 -20.68 -9.77 4.76
N PRO A 188 -20.67 -9.38 3.47
CA PRO A 188 -20.70 -7.98 3.11
C PRO A 188 -22.02 -7.35 3.60
N PRO A 189 -21.99 -6.09 4.03
CA PRO A 189 -23.18 -5.44 4.56
C PRO A 189 -24.27 -5.33 3.48
N ALA A 190 -25.52 -5.67 3.82
CA ALA A 190 -26.64 -5.53 2.88
C ALA A 190 -26.88 -4.06 2.46
N SER A 191 -26.37 -3.10 3.23
CA SER A 191 -26.54 -1.65 3.06
C SER A 191 -25.46 -0.98 2.20
N PHE A 192 -24.45 -1.71 1.71
CA PHE A 192 -23.36 -1.09 0.97
C PHE A 192 -23.79 -0.63 -0.42
N LYS A 193 -23.65 0.68 -0.67
CA LYS A 193 -23.98 1.30 -1.96
C LYS A 193 -23.11 0.78 -3.11
N TYR A 194 -21.90 0.32 -2.81
CA TYR A 194 -20.93 -0.18 -3.79
C TYR A 194 -20.27 -1.49 -3.32
N PRO A 195 -19.80 -2.34 -4.26
CA PRO A 195 -19.04 -3.54 -3.91
C PRO A 195 -17.76 -3.18 -3.13
N LEU A 196 -17.64 -3.72 -1.91
CA LEU A 196 -16.43 -3.60 -1.10
C LEU A 196 -15.31 -4.46 -1.70
N ALA A 197 -14.14 -3.85 -1.91
CA ALA A 197 -12.93 -4.56 -2.28
C ALA A 197 -11.88 -4.43 -1.18
N ALA A 198 -11.05 -5.45 -0.99
CA ALA A 198 -9.86 -5.34 -0.16
C ALA A 198 -8.64 -5.95 -0.84
N TYR A 199 -7.49 -5.37 -0.53
CA TYR A 199 -6.19 -5.78 -1.04
C TYR A 199 -5.18 -5.90 0.10
N SER A 200 -4.37 -6.94 0.04
CA SER A 200 -3.29 -7.19 0.98
C SER A 200 -1.92 -6.93 0.37
N LEU A 201 -1.03 -6.29 1.12
CA LEU A 201 0.37 -6.11 0.73
C LEU A 201 1.07 -7.47 0.76
N THR A 202 1.60 -7.89 -0.40
CA THR A 202 2.19 -9.22 -0.57
C THR A 202 3.49 -9.37 0.21
N SER A 203 3.57 -10.39 1.06
CA SER A 203 4.80 -10.81 1.74
C SER A 203 5.87 -11.29 0.77
N LYS A 204 7.13 -11.03 1.15
CA LYS A 204 8.29 -11.25 0.30
C LYS A 204 9.30 -12.13 1.02
N SER A 205 9.97 -13.00 0.26
CA SER A 205 11.11 -13.77 0.77
C SER A 205 12.17 -12.82 1.34
N VAL A 206 12.99 -13.31 2.27
CA VAL A 206 14.00 -12.49 2.96
C VAL A 206 14.92 -11.79 1.95
N VAL A 207 15.37 -12.50 0.91
CA VAL A 207 16.25 -11.91 -0.12
C VAL A 207 15.56 -10.75 -0.82
N THR A 208 14.36 -10.98 -1.39
CA THR A 208 13.63 -9.95 -2.14
C THR A 208 13.26 -8.78 -1.23
N LYS A 209 12.92 -9.07 0.04
CA LYS A 209 12.59 -8.07 1.06
C LYS A 209 13.71 -7.05 1.26
N TYR A 210 14.98 -7.46 1.11
CA TYR A 210 16.14 -6.62 1.44
C TYR A 210 17.00 -6.18 0.23
N ILE A 211 16.42 -6.10 -0.98
CA ILE A 211 17.14 -5.60 -2.17
C ILE A 211 17.16 -4.07 -2.31
N GLY A 212 16.45 -3.34 -1.44
CA GLY A 212 16.44 -1.88 -1.35
C GLY A 212 16.16 -1.18 -2.67
N ILE A 213 17.03 -0.23 -3.03
CA ILE A 213 16.97 0.57 -4.28
C ILE A 213 16.99 -0.26 -5.57
N MET A 214 17.38 -1.54 -5.52
CA MET A 214 17.31 -2.42 -6.70
C MET A 214 15.88 -2.87 -7.01
N ALA A 215 14.98 -2.88 -6.02
CA ALA A 215 13.58 -3.25 -6.19
C ALA A 215 12.84 -2.42 -7.25
N PRO A 216 12.84 -1.07 -7.20
CA PRO A 216 12.12 -0.25 -8.17
C PRO A 216 12.69 -0.39 -9.59
N ILE A 217 14.00 -0.65 -9.73
CA ILE A 217 14.63 -0.91 -11.03
C ILE A 217 14.10 -2.24 -11.59
N LEU A 218 14.14 -3.30 -10.79
CA LEU A 218 13.69 -4.63 -11.20
C LEU A 218 12.19 -4.65 -11.51
N ALA A 219 11.36 -4.00 -10.69
CA ALA A 219 9.92 -3.89 -10.91
C ALA A 219 9.61 -3.23 -12.26
N LYS A 220 10.26 -2.10 -12.56
CA LYS A 220 10.08 -1.40 -13.84
C LYS A 220 10.53 -2.22 -15.03
N LEU A 221 11.70 -2.87 -14.94
CA LEU A 221 12.18 -3.75 -16.00
C LEU A 221 11.20 -4.90 -16.27
N LYS A 222 10.65 -5.52 -15.23
CA LYS A 222 9.62 -6.56 -15.36
C LYS A 222 8.35 -6.04 -16.03
N MET A 223 7.86 -4.87 -15.62
CA MET A 223 6.67 -4.24 -16.20
C MET A 223 6.89 -3.89 -17.67
N THR A 224 8.01 -3.24 -18.01
CA THR A 224 8.35 -2.91 -19.41
C THR A 224 8.51 -4.15 -20.27
N PHE A 225 9.20 -5.18 -19.77
CA PHE A 225 9.37 -6.45 -20.49
C PHE A 225 8.02 -7.14 -20.74
N SER A 226 7.13 -7.16 -19.74
CA SER A 226 5.78 -7.71 -19.88
C SER A 226 4.97 -6.96 -20.94
N SER A 227 5.01 -5.62 -20.94
CA SER A 227 4.33 -4.80 -21.95
C SER A 227 4.88 -5.06 -23.37
N VAL A 228 6.20 -5.17 -23.53
CA VAL A 228 6.82 -5.48 -24.83
C VAL A 228 6.44 -6.88 -25.31
N LEU A 229 6.41 -7.87 -24.41
CA LEU A 229 6.04 -9.23 -24.74
C LEU A 229 4.57 -9.34 -25.19
N GLN A 230 3.67 -8.60 -24.52
CA GLN A 230 2.26 -8.49 -24.91
C GLN A 230 2.11 -7.86 -26.30
N LEU A 231 2.83 -6.76 -26.58
CA LEU A 231 2.78 -6.09 -27.89
C LEU A 231 3.33 -6.93 -29.05
N THR A 232 4.28 -7.83 -28.76
CA THR A 232 4.92 -8.70 -29.77
C THR A 232 4.17 -10.01 -30.01
N GLY A 233 3.00 -10.21 -29.39
CA GLY A 233 2.20 -11.43 -29.54
C GLY A 233 2.88 -12.70 -29.00
N ARG A 234 3.98 -12.55 -28.25
CA ARG A 234 4.75 -13.64 -27.61
C ARG A 234 4.42 -13.79 -26.13
N GLY A 235 3.42 -13.06 -25.64
CA GLY A 235 2.92 -13.21 -24.27
C GLY A 235 2.47 -14.65 -24.04
N THR A 236 2.91 -15.25 -22.93
CA THR A 236 2.31 -16.50 -22.48
C THR A 236 0.83 -16.23 -22.23
N GLU A 237 -0.05 -17.01 -22.85
CA GLU A 237 -1.49 -17.10 -22.53
C GLU A 237 -1.72 -17.70 -21.12
N THR A 238 -0.90 -17.34 -20.14
CA THR A 238 -1.01 -17.79 -18.75
C THR A 238 -1.82 -16.82 -17.90
N GLY A 239 -2.28 -15.71 -18.48
CA GLY A 239 -3.29 -14.85 -17.86
C GLY A 239 -4.63 -15.13 -18.52
N SER A 240 -5.54 -15.82 -17.82
CA SER A 240 -6.95 -15.80 -18.17
C SER A 240 -7.38 -14.33 -18.33
N PRO A 241 -8.14 -13.95 -19.37
CA PRO A 241 -8.58 -12.57 -19.59
C PRO A 241 -9.39 -11.97 -18.43
N ASP A 242 -9.80 -12.80 -17.46
CA ASP A 242 -10.55 -12.43 -16.26
C ASP A 242 -9.71 -12.26 -14.97
N LEU A 243 -8.39 -12.50 -14.98
CA LEU A 243 -7.58 -12.28 -13.77
C LEU A 243 -7.22 -10.80 -13.62
N PRO A 244 -7.67 -10.12 -12.54
CA PRO A 244 -7.39 -8.71 -12.34
C PRO A 244 -5.88 -8.49 -12.19
N VAL A 245 -5.34 -7.53 -12.95
CA VAL A 245 -3.94 -7.10 -12.84
C VAL A 245 -3.69 -6.68 -11.38
N GLN A 246 -2.74 -7.34 -10.73
CA GLN A 246 -2.33 -7.03 -9.36
C GLN A 246 -1.78 -5.60 -9.30
N PRO A 247 -2.31 -4.74 -8.39
CA PRO A 247 -1.82 -3.38 -8.27
C PRO A 247 -0.37 -3.34 -7.81
N ILE A 248 0.46 -2.55 -8.50
CA ILE A 248 1.86 -2.32 -8.11
C ILE A 248 2.11 -0.83 -8.03
N PHE A 249 2.74 -0.39 -6.94
CA PHE A 249 3.22 0.96 -6.74
C PHE A 249 4.74 0.95 -6.59
N VAL A 250 5.42 1.68 -7.46
CA VAL A 250 6.87 1.85 -7.44
C VAL A 250 7.17 3.31 -7.14
N ALA A 251 7.72 3.57 -5.96
CA ALA A 251 8.15 4.90 -5.55
C ALA A 251 9.29 5.41 -6.43
N GLY A 252 9.24 6.69 -6.78
CA GLY A 252 10.41 7.44 -7.22
C GLY A 252 11.22 7.95 -6.02
N ILE A 253 12.33 8.64 -6.28
CA ILE A 253 13.19 9.22 -5.23
C ILE A 253 12.39 10.13 -4.27
N GLY A 254 11.51 10.98 -4.81
CA GLY A 254 10.70 11.88 -3.99
C GLY A 254 9.71 11.16 -3.07
N GLY A 255 9.08 10.09 -3.55
CA GLY A 255 8.17 9.26 -2.76
C GLY A 255 8.92 8.52 -1.65
N TYR A 256 10.08 7.92 -1.98
CA TYR A 256 10.96 7.31 -0.99
C TYR A 256 11.40 8.31 0.09
N TYR A 257 11.86 9.50 -0.31
CA TYR A 257 12.29 10.53 0.63
C TYR A 257 11.17 10.97 1.56
N ARG A 258 9.95 11.17 1.04
CA ARG A 258 8.78 11.50 1.85
C ARG A 258 8.40 10.38 2.82
N ALA A 259 8.45 9.12 2.38
CA ALA A 259 8.23 7.98 3.26
C ALA A 259 9.27 7.92 4.39
N VAL A 260 10.56 8.15 4.08
CA VAL A 260 11.63 8.23 5.08
C VAL A 260 11.39 9.39 6.06
N LEU A 261 11.03 10.58 5.58
CA LEU A 261 10.72 11.73 6.45
C LEU A 261 9.56 11.44 7.41
N ALA A 262 8.56 10.69 6.94
CA ALA A 262 7.44 10.24 7.76
C ALA A 262 7.92 9.20 8.80
N THR A 263 8.76 8.23 8.41
CA THR A 263 9.36 7.27 9.36
C THR A 263 10.16 7.99 10.46
N LEU A 264 10.83 9.09 10.13
CA LEU A 264 11.61 9.87 11.10
C LEU A 264 10.75 10.57 12.18
N GLN A 265 9.43 10.66 12.00
CA GLN A 265 8.52 11.17 13.03
C GLN A 265 8.29 10.16 14.17
N HIS A 266 8.51 8.86 13.94
CA HIS A 266 8.40 7.79 14.94
C HIS A 266 9.61 7.72 15.87
N ARG A 267 9.90 8.81 16.58
CA ARG A 267 11.13 8.99 17.36
C ARG A 267 11.31 7.90 18.42
N SER A 268 10.23 7.50 19.07
CA SER A 268 10.18 6.49 20.12
C SER A 268 10.50 5.07 19.64
N GLN A 269 10.44 4.83 18.33
CA GLN A 269 10.57 3.50 17.72
C GLN A 269 11.87 3.31 16.92
N ARG A 270 12.79 4.29 16.94
CA ARG A 270 14.04 4.30 16.14
C ARG A 270 15.15 3.42 16.74
N ALA A 271 14.93 2.11 16.76
CA ALA A 271 16.01 1.16 17.02
C ALA A 271 17.01 1.10 15.84
N TRP A 272 18.26 0.72 16.11
CA TRP A 272 19.34 0.71 15.10
C TRP A 272 18.98 -0.10 13.83
N PHE A 273 18.29 -1.23 13.99
CA PHE A 273 17.91 -2.09 12.86
C PHE A 273 16.83 -1.46 11.97
N ARG A 274 16.05 -0.48 12.47
CA ARG A 274 15.08 0.27 11.67
C ARG A 274 15.76 1.15 10.62
N TRP A 275 16.98 1.63 10.90
CA TRP A 275 17.79 2.33 9.90
C TRP A 275 18.21 1.41 8.76
N LEU A 276 18.63 0.18 9.10
CA LEU A 276 18.93 -0.84 8.08
C LEU A 276 17.67 -1.17 7.28
N TYR A 277 16.53 -1.30 7.95
CA TYR A 277 15.25 -1.54 7.28
C TYR A 277 14.92 -0.41 6.29
N MET A 278 15.05 0.87 6.66
CA MET A 278 14.78 1.98 5.73
C MET A 278 15.68 1.93 4.48
N VAL A 279 16.95 1.55 4.64
CA VAL A 279 17.91 1.51 3.53
C VAL A 279 17.69 0.30 2.63
N PHE A 280 17.48 -0.88 3.22
CA PHE A 280 17.49 -2.15 2.49
C PHE A 280 16.10 -2.70 2.19
N SER A 281 15.05 -2.28 2.89
CA SER A 281 13.70 -2.81 2.65
C SER A 281 13.18 -2.36 1.30
N GLN A 282 12.72 -3.32 0.49
CA GLN A 282 12.01 -3.00 -0.73
C GLN A 282 10.66 -2.34 -0.47
N TYR A 283 10.06 -2.50 0.72
CA TYR A 283 8.72 -1.96 0.99
C TYR A 283 8.68 -0.44 1.05
N LEU A 284 9.82 0.23 1.21
CA LEU A 284 9.92 1.69 1.04
C LEU A 284 9.99 2.11 -0.45
N TRP A 285 10.13 1.16 -1.36
CA TRP A 285 10.26 1.41 -2.79
C TRP A 285 9.15 0.79 -3.65
N VAL A 286 8.68 -0.40 -3.30
CA VAL A 286 7.72 -1.16 -4.09
C VAL A 286 6.67 -1.76 -3.17
N ASN A 287 5.39 -1.53 -3.50
CA ASN A 287 4.27 -2.24 -2.91
C ASN A 287 3.56 -3.02 -4.01
N GLU A 288 3.44 -4.34 -3.81
CA GLU A 288 2.68 -5.23 -4.68
C GLU A 288 1.47 -5.72 -3.88
N TRP A 289 0.30 -5.68 -4.51
CA TRP A 289 -0.96 -5.93 -3.85
C TRP A 289 -1.68 -7.12 -4.47
N GLU A 290 -2.29 -7.93 -3.61
CA GLU A 290 -3.14 -9.06 -4.00
C GLU A 290 -4.56 -8.84 -3.49
N ARG A 291 -5.57 -9.26 -4.25
CA ARG A 291 -6.96 -9.14 -3.82
C ARG A 291 -7.22 -10.11 -2.67
N ILE A 292 -7.81 -9.62 -1.59
CA ILE A 292 -8.29 -10.48 -0.50
C ILE A 292 -9.62 -11.09 -0.96
N HIS A 293 -9.70 -12.42 -0.89
CA HIS A 293 -10.92 -13.16 -1.17
C HIS A 293 -11.62 -13.50 0.14
N ALA A 294 -12.96 -13.47 0.12
CA ALA A 294 -13.77 -13.92 1.24
C ALA A 294 -13.41 -15.37 1.62
N THR A 295 -12.93 -15.60 2.83
CA THR A 295 -12.77 -16.95 3.38
C THR A 295 -14.05 -17.32 4.12
N VAL A 296 -14.87 -18.19 3.50
CA VAL A 296 -15.92 -18.90 4.22
C VAL A 296 -15.23 -20.06 4.93
N ASP A 297 -15.05 -19.97 6.24
CA ASP A 297 -14.52 -21.08 7.02
C ASP A 297 -15.54 -22.22 7.05
N VAL A 298 -15.34 -23.26 6.24
CA VAL A 298 -16.17 -24.48 6.19
C VAL A 298 -15.77 -25.50 7.27
N LYS A 299 -15.03 -25.09 8.32
CA LYS A 299 -14.47 -26.03 9.31
C LYS A 299 -14.86 -25.80 10.78
N THR A 300 -15.96 -25.12 11.03
CA THR A 300 -16.61 -25.10 12.36
C THR A 300 -18.13 -25.16 12.23
N LEU A 301 -18.63 -26.30 11.77
CA LEU A 301 -19.97 -26.83 12.08
C LEU A 301 -19.82 -28.24 12.64
#